data_AF-A0A382A9K2-F1
#
_entry.id   AF-A0A382A9K2-F1
#
_cell.length_a   1.000
_cell.length_b   1.000
_cell.length_c   1.000
_cell.angle_alpha   90.00
_cell.angle_beta   90.00
_cell.angle_gamma   90.00
#
_symmetry.space_group_name_H-M   'P 1'
#
loop_
_entity.id
_entity.type
_entity.pdbx_description
1 polymer ?
#
loop_
_entity_poly.entity_id
_entity_poly.type
_entity_poly.pdbx_seq_one_letter_code
_entity_poly.pdbx_strand_id
1 'polypeptide(L)'
;MERLAYRGYDSAGICVADGADSIHTVKTTGKLSSLKKKLDTHASLRGSLGIGHTRWATHGEVTVENAHPHQDCRKKISVAHNGIVENYVPLKKELQNVGHKFLSMTDTEIIPHLIEEEL
;
A
#
# COMPACT_ATOMS: atom_id res chain seq x y z
N MET A 1 5.98 9.55 9.94
CA MET A 1 4.58 9.73 9.50
C MET A 1 3.85 10.85 10.23
N GLU A 2 4.00 11.03 11.55
CA GLU A 2 3.28 12.08 12.32
C GLU A 2 3.41 13.50 11.77
N ARG A 3 4.62 13.89 11.36
CA ARG A 3 4.89 15.18 10.73
C ARG A 3 4.13 15.40 9.41
N LEU A 4 3.56 14.36 8.82
CA LEU A 4 2.82 14.40 7.55
C LEU A 4 1.33 14.13 7.71
N ALA A 5 0.84 13.90 8.94
CA ALA A 5 -0.55 13.52 9.21
C ALA A 5 -1.57 14.59 8.78
N TYR A 6 -1.16 15.85 8.61
CA TYR A 6 -2.01 16.91 8.08
C TYR A 6 -2.26 16.78 6.57
N ARG A 7 -1.48 15.97 5.85
CA ARG A 7 -1.59 15.79 4.39
C ARG A 7 -2.51 14.65 3.96
N GLY A 8 -3.04 13.87 4.91
CA GLY A 8 -3.96 12.76 4.63
C GLY A 8 -4.44 12.11 5.91
N TYR A 9 -5.75 11.88 6.01
CA TYR A 9 -6.41 11.43 7.23
C TYR A 9 -7.47 10.34 7.01
N ASP A 10 -7.67 9.91 5.76
CA ASP A 10 -8.68 8.90 5.41
C ASP A 10 -8.20 7.49 5.72
N SER A 11 -6.91 7.22 5.52
CA SER A 11 -6.29 5.95 5.90
C SER A 11 -4.78 6.09 6.09
N ALA A 12 -4.18 5.11 6.77
CA ALA A 12 -2.75 5.04 6.97
C ALA A 12 -2.26 3.59 6.97
N GLY A 13 -1.01 3.39 6.56
CA GLY A 13 -0.37 2.10 6.64
C GLY A 13 1.15 2.18 6.64
N ILE A 14 1.77 1.08 7.05
CA ILE A 14 3.21 0.88 7.08
C ILE A 14 3.51 -0.53 6.58
N CYS A 15 4.63 -0.70 5.90
CA CYS A 15 5.23 -2.01 5.69
C CYS A 15 6.69 -2.01 6.13
N VAL A 16 7.16 -3.17 6.58
CA VAL A 16 8.53 -3.40 7.04
C VAL A 16 9.04 -4.70 6.40
N ALA A 17 10.22 -4.65 5.80
CA ALA A 17 10.92 -5.82 5.29
C ALA A 17 11.84 -6.39 6.39
N ASP A 18 11.73 -7.68 6.66
CA ASP A 18 12.47 -8.33 7.76
C ASP A 18 13.88 -8.82 7.39
N GLY A 19 14.27 -8.66 6.12
CA GLY A 19 15.56 -9.12 5.60
C GLY A 19 15.61 -10.61 5.27
N ALA A 20 14.54 -11.37 5.50
CA ALA A 20 14.39 -12.79 5.17
C ALA A 20 13.36 -12.99 4.03
N ASP A 21 13.37 -12.09 3.05
CA ASP A 21 12.47 -12.04 1.90
C ASP A 21 10.96 -11.92 2.23
N SER A 22 10.62 -11.41 3.41
CA SER A 22 9.23 -11.19 3.81
C SER A 22 8.94 -9.71 4.09
N ILE A 23 7.78 -9.26 3.60
CA ILE A 23 7.25 -7.91 3.84
C ILE A 23 6.01 -8.03 4.73
N HIS A 24 6.05 -7.35 5.87
CA HIS A 24 4.95 -7.29 6.83
C HIS A 24 4.24 -5.95 6.70
N THR A 25 2.96 -5.98 6.35
CA THR A 25 2.16 -4.77 6.06
C THR A 25 1.00 -4.64 7.05
N VAL A 26 0.88 -3.47 7.66
CA VAL A 26 -0.24 -3.11 8.55
C VAL A 26 -0.91 -1.84 8.03
N LYS A 27 -2.21 -1.94 7.76
CA LYS A 27 -3.03 -0.84 7.24
C LYS A 27 -4.28 -0.64 8.09
N THR A 28 -4.82 0.58 8.08
CA THR A 28 -6.07 0.94 8.73
C THR A 28 -6.73 2.12 8.03
N THR A 29 -8.05 2.23 8.18
CA THR A 29 -8.79 3.45 7.85
C THR A 29 -8.74 4.44 9.01
N GLY A 30 -9.03 5.70 8.70
CA GLY A 30 -8.97 6.83 9.61
C GLY A 30 -7.54 7.33 9.87
N LYS A 31 -7.41 8.06 10.98
CA LYS A 31 -6.22 8.82 11.34
C LYS A 31 -5.04 7.92 11.71
N LEU A 32 -3.84 8.48 11.66
CA LEU A 32 -2.59 7.82 12.07
C LEU A 32 -2.64 7.24 13.50
N SER A 33 -3.44 7.82 14.41
CA SER A 33 -3.65 7.28 15.76
C SER A 33 -4.25 5.88 15.75
N SER A 34 -5.13 5.57 14.79
CA SER A 34 -5.69 4.22 14.61
C SER A 34 -4.60 3.22 14.23
N LEU A 35 -3.64 3.64 13.40
CA LEU A 35 -2.53 2.78 12.98
C LEU A 35 -1.62 2.47 14.16
N LYS A 36 -1.26 3.49 14.95
CA LYS A 36 -0.46 3.31 16.17
C LYS A 36 -1.10 2.28 17.11
N LYS A 37 -2.39 2.45 17.42
CA LYS A 37 -3.12 1.52 18.29
C LYS A 37 -3.12 0.09 17.74
N LYS A 38 -3.18 -0.08 16.41
CA LYS A 38 -3.12 -1.40 15.76
C LYS A 38 -1.71 -2.00 15.83
N LEU A 39 -0.67 -1.18 15.76
CA LEU A 39 0.72 -1.60 15.90
C LEU A 39 1.05 -2.02 17.33
N ASP A 40 0.46 -1.37 18.34
CA ASP A 40 0.64 -1.75 19.75
C ASP A 40 0.13 -3.18 20.06
N THR A 41 -0.80 -3.69 19.26
CA THR A 41 -1.38 -5.04 19.42
C THR A 41 -0.85 -6.07 18.43
N HIS A 42 -0.12 -5.66 17.39
CA HIS A 42 0.54 -6.58 16.47
C HIS A 42 1.91 -6.96 17.02
N ALA A 43 2.24 -8.25 16.98
CA ALA A 43 3.60 -8.72 17.25
C ALA A 43 4.59 -7.85 16.44
N SER A 44 5.59 -7.31 17.13
CA SER A 44 6.55 -6.32 16.62
C SER A 44 6.84 -6.50 15.14
N LEU A 45 6.49 -5.52 14.29
CA LEU A 45 7.05 -5.47 12.93
C LEU A 45 8.57 -5.43 13.07
N ARG A 46 9.26 -6.47 12.61
CA ARG A 46 10.72 -6.57 12.69
C ARG A 46 11.31 -6.32 11.33
N GLY A 47 12.41 -5.57 11.30
CA GLY A 47 13.13 -5.25 10.08
C GLY A 47 13.88 -3.93 10.19
N SER A 48 14.77 -3.69 9.22
CA SER A 48 15.60 -2.48 9.16
C SER A 48 15.16 -1.50 8.06
N LEU A 49 14.26 -1.92 7.17
CA LEU A 49 13.75 -1.13 6.07
C LEU A 49 12.21 -1.10 6.13
N GLY A 50 11.64 0.10 6.05
CA GLY A 50 10.20 0.26 6.03
C GLY A 50 9.74 1.53 5.35
N ILE A 51 8.53 1.48 4.80
CA ILE A 51 7.84 2.62 4.21
C ILE A 51 6.48 2.77 4.87
N GLY A 52 6.00 4.01 4.98
CA GLY A 52 4.68 4.30 5.53
C GLY A 52 4.01 5.45 4.82
N HIS A 53 2.69 5.43 4.80
CA HIS A 53 1.88 6.38 4.05
C HIS A 53 0.63 6.79 4.81
N THR A 54 0.26 8.06 4.66
CA THR A 54 -1.02 8.62 5.08
C THR A 54 -1.74 9.10 3.83
N ARG A 55 -2.96 8.63 3.63
CA ARG A 55 -3.68 8.77 2.37
C ARG A 55 -4.84 9.77 2.51
N TRP A 56 -4.98 10.59 1.48
CA TRP A 56 -6.21 11.30 1.14
C TRP A 56 -6.81 10.59 -0.08
N ALA A 57 -8.05 10.12 0.02
CA ALA A 57 -8.65 9.31 -1.04
C ALA A 57 -8.99 10.15 -2.28
N THR A 58 -8.37 9.84 -3.42
CA THR A 58 -8.70 10.42 -4.74
C THR A 58 -9.40 9.41 -5.66
N HIS A 59 -8.95 8.14 -5.64
CA HIS A 59 -9.55 7.01 -6.36
C HIS A 59 -9.96 5.89 -5.39
N GLY A 60 -11.18 5.36 -5.52
CA GLY A 60 -11.68 4.29 -4.65
C GLY A 60 -12.03 4.75 -3.24
N GLU A 61 -12.95 4.02 -2.61
CA GLU A 61 -13.49 4.33 -1.29
C GLU A 61 -12.43 4.23 -0.17
N VAL A 62 -12.76 4.75 1.00
CA VAL A 62 -11.92 4.67 2.19
C VAL A 62 -12.05 3.27 2.81
N THR A 63 -11.22 2.34 2.32
CA THR A 63 -11.13 0.96 2.82
C THR A 63 -9.70 0.61 3.23
N VAL A 64 -9.53 -0.50 3.94
CA VAL A 64 -8.19 -0.99 4.33
C VAL A 64 -7.42 -1.47 3.11
N GLU A 65 -8.10 -2.06 2.13
CA GLU A 65 -7.56 -2.54 0.86
C GLU A 65 -6.99 -1.38 0.04
N ASN A 66 -7.70 -0.25 -0.01
CA ASN A 66 -7.29 0.97 -0.72
C ASN A 66 -6.28 1.83 0.06
N ALA A 67 -5.98 1.49 1.32
CA ALA A 67 -4.89 2.14 2.03
C ALA A 67 -3.54 1.70 1.44
N HIS A 68 -2.58 2.62 1.41
CA HIS A 68 -1.20 2.32 1.07
C HIS A 68 -0.46 1.73 2.29
N PRO A 69 0.66 1.02 2.10
CA PRO A 69 1.27 0.62 0.82
C PRO A 69 0.50 -0.46 0.03
N HIS A 70 0.66 -0.47 -1.29
CA HIS A 70 0.18 -1.53 -2.18
C HIS A 70 1.29 -2.55 -2.43
N GLN A 71 0.92 -3.78 -2.77
CA GLN A 71 1.85 -4.89 -3.00
C GLN A 71 1.51 -5.61 -4.31
N ASP A 72 2.50 -6.32 -4.86
CA ASP A 72 2.36 -7.23 -6.00
C ASP A 72 1.66 -8.54 -5.60
N CYS A 73 1.44 -9.46 -6.55
CA CYS A 73 0.77 -10.73 -6.26
C CYS A 73 1.56 -11.58 -5.26
N ARG A 74 2.90 -11.53 -5.33
CA ARG A 74 3.82 -12.34 -4.51
C ARG A 74 4.20 -11.67 -3.19
N LYS A 75 3.74 -10.45 -2.92
CA LYS A 75 4.10 -9.63 -1.75
C LYS A 75 5.61 -9.41 -1.59
N LYS A 76 6.34 -9.33 -2.71
CA LYS A 76 7.77 -9.05 -2.79
C LYS A 76 8.08 -7.59 -3.05
N ILE A 77 7.11 -6.84 -3.57
CA ILE A 77 7.22 -5.43 -3.90
C ILE A 77 6.20 -4.67 -3.07
N SER A 78 6.59 -3.54 -2.50
CA SER A 78 5.63 -2.67 -1.81
C SER A 78 5.86 -1.21 -2.16
N VAL A 79 4.77 -0.52 -2.49
CA VAL A 79 4.79 0.85 -3.03
C VAL A 79 3.88 1.76 -2.23
N ALA A 80 4.42 2.92 -1.85
CA ALA A 80 3.66 4.07 -1.37
C ALA A 80 3.83 5.21 -2.39
N HIS A 81 2.71 5.72 -2.91
CA HIS A 81 2.69 6.71 -3.97
C HIS A 81 1.94 7.98 -3.54
N ASN A 82 2.46 9.14 -3.95
CA ASN A 82 1.78 10.43 -3.87
C ASN A 82 1.68 10.99 -5.29
N GLY A 83 0.49 10.95 -5.87
CA GLY A 83 0.27 11.35 -7.26
C GLY A 83 -0.98 10.66 -7.81
N ILE A 84 -1.14 10.75 -9.13
CA ILE A 84 -2.19 10.05 -9.88
C ILE A 84 -1.53 9.33 -11.06
N VAL A 85 -1.83 8.05 -11.24
CA VAL A 85 -1.47 7.28 -12.44
C VAL A 85 -2.64 7.36 -13.42
N GLU A 86 -2.59 8.30 -14.36
CA GLU A 86 -3.74 8.63 -15.23
C GLU A 86 -4.18 7.48 -16.13
N ASN A 87 -3.25 6.64 -16.56
CA ASN A 87 -3.49 5.51 -17.46
C ASN A 87 -3.62 4.15 -16.73
N TYR A 88 -3.93 4.13 -15.43
CA TYR A 88 -4.01 2.87 -14.68
C TYR A 88 -5.11 1.92 -15.18
N VAL A 89 -6.21 2.43 -15.74
CA VAL A 89 -7.34 1.60 -16.20
C VAL A 89 -6.96 0.67 -17.36
N PRO A 90 -6.41 1.16 -18.49
CA PRO A 90 -5.96 0.25 -19.56
C PRO A 90 -4.85 -0.68 -19.09
N LEU A 91 -3.87 -0.18 -18.33
CA LEU A 91 -2.78 -1.01 -17.79
C LEU A 91 -3.30 -2.13 -16.87
N LYS A 92 -4.29 -1.84 -16.02
CA LYS A 92 -4.90 -2.82 -15.13
C LYS A 92 -5.54 -3.95 -15.92
N LYS A 93 -6.22 -3.63 -17.03
CA LYS A 93 -6.82 -4.64 -17.90
C LYS A 93 -5.76 -5.52 -18.56
N GLU A 94 -4.67 -4.93 -19.05
CA GLU A 94 -3.55 -5.68 -19.64
C GLU A 94 -2.94 -6.67 -18.63
N LEU A 95 -2.64 -6.21 -17.42
CA LEU A 95 -2.08 -7.06 -16.36
C LEU A 95 -3.08 -8.13 -15.88
N GLN A 96 -4.37 -7.81 -15.81
CA GLN A 96 -5.39 -8.80 -15.48
C GLN A 96 -5.48 -9.91 -16.55
N ASN A 97 -5.30 -9.57 -17.83
CA ASN A 97 -5.34 -10.55 -18.92
C ASN A 97 -4.17 -11.54 -18.88
N VAL A 98 -3.02 -11.13 -18.35
CA VAL A 98 -1.86 -12.04 -18.14
C VAL A 98 -1.84 -12.69 -16.74
N GLY A 99 -2.86 -12.40 -15.91
CA GLY A 99 -3.15 -13.17 -14.70
C GLY A 99 -2.89 -12.47 -13.37
N HIS A 100 -2.49 -11.20 -13.36
CA HIS A 100 -2.31 -10.45 -12.11
C HIS A 100 -3.63 -10.25 -11.36
N LYS A 101 -3.57 -10.37 -10.03
CA LYS A 101 -4.72 -10.23 -9.13
C LYS A 101 -4.63 -8.94 -8.34
N PHE A 102 -5.52 -8.00 -8.65
CA PHE A 102 -5.67 -6.73 -7.95
C PHE A 102 -6.64 -6.88 -6.78
N LEU A 103 -6.31 -6.27 -5.64
CA LEU A 103 -7.11 -6.28 -4.42
C LEU A 103 -7.76 -4.93 -4.14
N SER A 104 -7.25 -3.85 -4.73
CA SER A 104 -7.71 -2.48 -4.51
C SER A 104 -8.36 -1.88 -5.74
N MET A 105 -9.02 -0.74 -5.52
CA MET A 105 -9.59 0.11 -6.56
C MET A 105 -8.72 1.36 -6.83
N THR A 106 -7.51 1.41 -6.26
CA THR A 106 -6.61 2.55 -6.43
C THR A 106 -5.83 2.43 -7.73
N ASP A 107 -5.48 3.59 -8.27
CA ASP A 107 -4.52 3.72 -9.35
C ASP A 107 -3.13 3.20 -8.96
N THR A 108 -2.73 3.41 -7.70
CA THR A 108 -1.38 3.11 -7.21
C THR A 108 -1.03 1.61 -7.26
N GLU A 109 -2.00 0.71 -7.08
CA GLU A 109 -1.73 -0.74 -7.10
C GLU A 109 -1.18 -1.23 -8.44
N ILE A 110 -1.35 -0.47 -9.52
CA ILE A 110 -0.73 -0.81 -10.81
C ILE A 110 0.79 -0.85 -10.74
N ILE A 111 1.42 0.00 -9.93
CA ILE A 111 2.87 0.17 -9.90
C ILE A 111 3.59 -1.11 -9.44
N PRO A 112 3.27 -1.72 -8.28
CA PRO A 112 3.94 -2.95 -7.87
C PRO A 112 3.69 -4.11 -8.85
N HIS A 113 2.53 -4.19 -9.51
CA HIS A 113 2.28 -5.22 -10.51
C HIS A 113 3.06 -5.00 -11.81
N LEU A 114 3.23 -3.77 -12.27
CA LEU A 114 4.09 -3.47 -13.43
C LEU A 114 5.54 -3.85 -13.17
N ILE A 115 6.05 -3.60 -11.95
CA ILE A 115 7.41 -4.03 -11.59
C ILE A 115 7.47 -5.57 -11.48
N GLU A 116 6.42 -6.20 -10.95
CA GLU A 116 6.32 -7.67 -10.86
C GLU A 116 6.37 -8.36 -12.22
N GLU A 117 5.74 -7.79 -13.26
CA GLU A 117 5.72 -8.35 -14.62
C GLU A 117 7.11 -8.35 -15.29
N GLU A 118 7.98 -7.43 -14.89
CA GLU A 118 9.35 -7.31 -15.41
C GLU A 118 10.38 -8.16 -14.62
N LEU A 119 9.95 -8.94 -13.61
CA LEU A 119 10.78 -9.75 -12.70
C LEU A 119 10.52 -11.27 -12.76
#